data_AF-A0A525JIG7-F1
#
_entry.id   AF-A0A525JIG7-F1
#
_cell.length_a   1.000
_cell.length_b   1.000
_cell.length_c   1.000
_cell.angle_alpha   90.00
_cell.angle_beta   90.00
_cell.angle_gamma   90.00
#
_symmetry.space_group_name_H-M   'P 1'
#
loop_
_entity.id
_entity.type
_entity.pdbx_description
1 polymer ?
#
loop_
_entity_poly.entity_id
_entity_poly.type
_entity_poly.pdbx_seq_one_letter_code
_entity_poly.pdbx_strand_id
1 'polypeptide(L)'
;MPASQNPPEKMMFQLNLRRRGISDQTVLRAMEDIPRDIFVEAGDRADAWRDSALGIACGQTISQPFVVAYMTEQLQVRPEHR
;
A
#
# COMPACT_ATOMS: atom_id res chain seq x y z
N MET A 1 5.41 -6.80 19.13
CA MET A 1 6.34 -7.37 18.13
C MET A 1 5.82 -6.95 16.77
N PRO A 2 6.56 -6.19 15.93
CA PRO A 2 6.11 -5.99 14.55
C PRO A 2 6.08 -7.37 13.90
N ALA A 3 4.99 -7.71 13.21
CA ALA A 3 4.91 -8.95 12.48
C ALA A 3 6.12 -9.01 11.54
N SER A 4 6.95 -10.04 11.69
CA SER A 4 8.09 -10.27 10.81
C SER A 4 7.57 -10.32 9.38
N GLN A 5 7.87 -9.28 8.61
CA GLN A 5 7.46 -9.13 7.23
C GLN A 5 7.91 -10.37 6.46
N ASN A 6 6.96 -11.16 5.97
CA ASN A 6 7.28 -12.35 5.20
C ASN A 6 7.69 -11.93 3.79
N PRO A 7 8.92 -12.21 3.31
CA PRO A 7 9.37 -11.87 1.96
C PRO A 7 8.39 -12.26 0.83
N PRO A 8 7.65 -13.40 0.92
CA PRO A 8 6.63 -13.74 -0.05
C PRO A 8 5.46 -12.75 -0.17
N GLU A 9 5.06 -12.10 0.93
CA GLU A 9 3.90 -11.21 0.97
C GLU A 9 4.18 -9.89 0.24
N LYS A 10 5.36 -9.29 0.49
CA LYS A 10 5.83 -8.10 -0.23
C LYS A 10 6.00 -8.35 -1.73
N MET A 11 6.55 -9.51 -2.10
CA MET A 11 6.68 -9.91 -3.50
C MET A 11 5.30 -10.01 -4.18
N MET A 12 4.33 -10.66 -3.53
CA MET A 12 2.98 -10.81 -4.06
C MET A 12 2.26 -9.45 -4.16
N PHE A 13 2.43 -8.59 -3.17
CA PHE A 13 1.93 -7.23 -3.17
C PHE A 13 2.45 -6.43 -4.38
N GLN A 14 3.76 -6.40 -4.59
CA GLN A 14 4.39 -5.74 -5.74
C GLN A 14 3.89 -6.32 -7.06
N LEU A 15 3.79 -7.65 -7.16
CA LEU A 15 3.29 -8.31 -8.36
C LEU A 15 1.84 -7.92 -8.68
N ASN A 16 0.98 -7.81 -7.67
CA ASN A 16 -0.40 -7.39 -7.84
C ASN A 16 -0.50 -5.95 -8.37
N LEU A 17 0.24 -5.01 -7.78
CA LEU A 17 0.26 -3.61 -8.24
C LEU A 17 0.71 -3.51 -9.71
N ARG A 18 1.82 -4.20 -10.06
CA ARG A 18 2.34 -4.23 -11.43
C ARG A 18 1.36 -4.85 -12.42
N ARG A 19 0.70 -5.95 -12.06
CA ARG A 19 -0.34 -6.60 -12.89
C ARG A 19 -1.53 -5.70 -13.16
N ARG A 20 -1.82 -4.78 -12.25
CA ARG A 20 -2.91 -3.80 -12.40
C ARG A 20 -2.47 -2.53 -13.16
N GLY A 21 -1.23 -2.47 -13.65
CA GLY A 21 -0.75 -1.40 -14.53
C GLY A 21 0.12 -0.34 -13.86
N ILE A 22 0.41 -0.45 -12.57
CA ILE A 22 1.33 0.48 -11.89
C ILE A 22 2.76 0.20 -12.34
N SER A 23 3.43 1.22 -12.87
CA SER A 23 4.72 1.09 -13.55
C SER A 23 5.80 2.03 -13.01
N ASP A 24 5.42 3.13 -12.37
CA ASP A 24 6.33 4.07 -11.72
C ASP A 24 7.10 3.39 -10.59
N GLN A 25 8.42 3.29 -10.75
CA GLN A 25 9.30 2.61 -9.80
C GLN A 25 9.39 3.35 -8.46
N THR A 26 9.26 4.67 -8.46
CA THR A 26 9.28 5.49 -7.25
C THR A 26 8.01 5.22 -6.43
N VAL A 27 6.86 5.15 -7.09
CA VAL A 27 5.58 4.79 -6.45
C VAL A 27 5.62 3.36 -5.92
N LEU A 28 6.01 2.39 -6.75
CA LEU A 28 6.10 0.98 -6.34
C LEU A 28 7.02 0.80 -5.12
N ARG A 29 8.16 1.50 -5.10
CA ARG A 29 9.08 1.46 -3.96
C ARG A 29 8.47 2.07 -2.71
N ALA A 30 7.84 3.25 -2.83
CA ALA A 30 7.17 3.89 -1.69
C ALA A 30 6.07 3.00 -1.10
N MET A 31 5.29 2.31 -1.95
CA MET A 31 4.23 1.39 -1.52
C MET A 31 4.77 0.17 -0.75
N GLU A 32 6.02 -0.26 -0.99
CA GLU A 32 6.66 -1.39 -0.29
C GLU A 32 7.44 -0.98 0.96
N ASP A 33 8.07 0.20 0.92
CA ASP A 33 8.92 0.72 2.00
C ASP A 33 8.07 1.22 3.19
N ILE A 34 6.85 1.71 2.94
CA ILE A 34 5.95 2.22 3.99
C ILE A 34 5.20 1.04 4.64
N PRO A 35 5.33 0.81 5.96
CA PRO A 35 4.68 -0.30 6.65
C PRO A 35 3.18 -0.03 6.81
N ARG A 36 2.37 -0.48 5.85
CA ARG A 36 0.92 -0.21 5.82
C ARG A 36 0.17 -0.73 7.06
N ASP A 37 0.70 -1.77 7.72
CA ASP A 37 0.12 -2.40 8.92
C ASP A 37 0.05 -1.49 10.16
N ILE A 38 0.83 -0.40 10.20
CA ILE A 38 0.75 0.58 11.31
C ILE A 38 -0.44 1.53 11.17
N PHE A 39 -1.07 1.58 9.99
CA PHE A 39 -2.19 2.48 9.67
C PHE A 39 -3.56 1.79 9.74
N VAL A 40 -3.61 0.52 10.18
CA VAL A 40 -4.85 -0.27 10.32
C VAL A 40 -5.06 -0.72 11.76
N GLU A 41 -6.29 -1.11 12.07
CA GLU A 41 -6.64 -1.68 13.37
C GLU A 41 -5.88 -2.98 13.64
N ALA A 42 -5.66 -3.29 14.93
CA ALA A 42 -4.84 -4.44 15.31
C ALA A 42 -5.35 -5.79 14.76
N GLY A 43 -6.67 -5.94 14.60
CA GLY A 43 -7.29 -7.12 14.01
C GLY A 43 -7.07 -7.29 12.50
N ASP A 44 -6.82 -6.18 11.80
CA ASP A 44 -6.71 -6.16 10.33
C ASP A 44 -5.25 -6.21 9.84
N ARG A 45 -4.27 -6.27 10.75
CA ARG A 45 -2.83 -6.26 10.40
C ARG A 45 -2.43 -7.42 9.48
N ALA A 46 -3.07 -8.58 9.63
CA ALA A 46 -2.83 -9.74 8.76
C ALA A 46 -3.35 -9.53 7.33
N ASP A 47 -4.28 -8.61 7.13
CA ASP A 47 -4.86 -8.27 5.83
C ASP A 47 -4.29 -6.95 5.26
N ALA A 48 -3.35 -6.31 5.97
CA ALA A 48 -2.85 -4.97 5.63
C ALA A 48 -2.27 -4.87 4.20
N TRP A 49 -1.66 -5.95 3.70
CA TRP A 49 -1.03 -6.02 2.37
C TRP A 49 -1.95 -6.58 1.29
N ARG A 50 -3.19 -6.95 1.62
CA ARG A 50 -4.18 -7.34 0.63
C ARG A 50 -4.67 -6.11 -0.12
N ASP A 51 -5.03 -6.30 -1.38
CA ASP A 51 -5.55 -5.23 -2.22
C ASP A 51 -7.05 -4.95 -1.92
N SER A 52 -7.33 -4.60 -0.67
CA SER A 52 -8.67 -4.35 -0.12
C SER A 52 -8.68 -3.08 0.72
N ALA A 53 -9.84 -2.41 0.76
CA ALA A 53 -10.05 -1.35 1.73
C ALA A 53 -10.26 -1.96 3.11
N LEU A 54 -9.73 -1.32 4.14
CA LEU A 54 -9.86 -1.78 5.53
C LEU A 54 -10.49 -0.69 6.38
N GLY A 55 -11.26 -1.09 7.39
CA GLY A 55 -11.88 -0.16 8.33
C GLY A 55 -10.82 0.51 9.20
N ILE A 56 -11.03 1.79 9.49
CA ILE A 56 -10.28 2.54 10.51
C ILE A 56 -11.27 3.26 11.42
N ALA A 57 -10.76 3.88 12.49
CA ALA A 57 -11.56 4.65 13.44
C ALA A 57 -12.56 5.64 12.77
N CYS A 58 -13.62 5.96 13.51
CA CYS A 58 -14.68 6.90 13.07
C CYS A 58 -15.48 6.44 11.83
N GLY A 59 -15.57 5.11 11.61
CA GLY A 59 -16.33 4.54 10.49
C GLY A 59 -15.73 4.86 9.11
N GLN A 60 -14.45 5.23 9.07
CA GLN A 60 -13.74 5.51 7.82
C GLN A 60 -13.05 4.25 7.30
N THR A 61 -12.48 4.36 6.10
CA THR A 61 -11.67 3.27 5.52
C THR A 61 -10.35 3.81 5.00
N ILE A 62 -9.29 3.01 5.12
CA ILE A 62 -8.08 3.22 4.33
C ILE A 62 -8.29 2.59 2.96
N SER A 63 -8.01 3.34 1.90
CA SER A 63 -8.22 2.91 0.52
C SER A 63 -7.36 1.70 0.16
N GLN A 64 -7.81 0.90 -0.82
CA GLN A 64 -7.06 -0.21 -1.40
C GLN A 64 -5.66 0.24 -1.84
N PRO A 65 -4.61 -0.56 -1.60
CA PRO A 65 -3.27 -0.27 -2.09
C PRO A 65 -3.20 0.13 -3.57
N PHE A 66 -3.92 -0.56 -4.46
CA PHE A 66 -3.93 -0.16 -5.88
C PHE A 66 -4.46 1.25 -6.09
N VAL A 67 -5.56 1.63 -5.41
CA VAL A 67 -6.16 2.96 -5.60
C VAL A 67 -5.17 4.04 -5.19
N VAL A 68 -4.48 3.85 -4.06
CA VAL A 68 -3.42 4.77 -3.61
C VAL A 68 -2.27 4.84 -4.62
N ALA A 69 -1.79 3.70 -5.09
CA ALA A 69 -0.70 3.64 -6.07
C ALA A 69 -1.09 4.32 -7.40
N TYR A 70 -2.30 4.04 -7.90
CA TYR A 70 -2.85 4.63 -9.12
C TYR A 70 -2.96 6.15 -8.99
N MET A 71 -3.62 6.64 -7.92
CA MET A 71 -3.76 8.09 -7.69
C MET A 71 -2.40 8.78 -7.61
N THR A 72 -1.44 8.16 -6.92
CA THR A 72 -0.09 8.72 -6.76
C THR A 72 0.65 8.76 -8.10
N GLU A 73 0.57 7.71 -8.92
CA GLU A 73 1.17 7.66 -10.27
C GLU A 73 0.56 8.73 -11.19
N GLN A 74 -0.76 8.94 -11.13
CA GLN A 74 -1.43 9.97 -11.95
C GLN A 74 -1.04 11.41 -11.59
N LEU A 75 -0.62 11.65 -10.34
CA LEU A 75 -0.16 12.97 -9.92
C LEU A 75 1.21 13.35 -10.51
N GLN A 76 1.99 12.37 -11.00
CA GLN A 76 3.33 12.58 -11.54
C GLN A 76 4.22 13.42 -10.61
N VAL A 77 4.18 13.06 -9.32
CA VAL A 77 4.85 13.82 -8.24
C VAL A 77 6.36 13.83 -8.45
N ARG A 78 6.96 15.01 -8.31
CA ARG A 78 8.39 15.25 -8.39
C ARG A 78 8.90 15.88 -7.08
N PRO A 79 10.19 15.70 -6.72
CA PRO A 79 10.74 16.24 -5.48
C PRO A 79 10.56 17.74 -5.27
N GLU A 80 10.41 18.52 -6.35
CA GLU A 80 10.18 19.96 -6.32
C GLU A 80 8.71 20.37 -6.04
N HIS A 81 7.76 19.44 -6.09
CA HIS A 81 6.35 19.74 -5.79
C HIS A 81 6.15 19.96 -4.28
N ARG A 82 5.26 20.90 -3.93
CA ARG A 82 4.95 21.30 -2.54
C ARG A 82 3.45 21.40 -2.33
#